data_AF-A0A7V4XRP7-F1
#
_entry.id   AF-A0A7V4XRP7-F1
#
_cell.length_a   1.000
_cell.length_b   1.000
_cell.length_c   1.000
_cell.angle_alpha   90.00
_cell.angle_beta   90.00
_cell.angle_gamma   90.00
#
_symmetry.space_group_name_H-M   'P 1'
#
loop_
_entity.id
_entity.type
_entity.pdbx_description
1 polymer ?
#
loop_
_entity_poly.entity_id
_entity_poly.type
_entity_poly.pdbx_seq_one_letter_code
_entity_poly.pdbx_strand_id
1 'polypeptide(L)'
;MPPNTRAQSPSHLRAVAVYEYLGSLEKPARSRLVPVAVWDGTEFQPAGLYLADPEPLAVESGTLYELMHHGTGVGQIEVNQAEQTASGWIGLVRYLPNPKPEQAKLKLPSYLTESKDFESDTPHFAYTPPKATGVAGPASPSQASAQSGRPTLHTQETPAEEGRPTLHEAKSEPPSLHRPDTPATGNANLNSRTAPPDRPRLFYGKPKTTAKSEQQDLLTGQPVNLRQMVAISDPNGTENHSYVWNWSSPAEEAEARASMEKLARSLLHTSATVPIQRAKGASIPSASAGLSNASVFAAERFHAFQLSWGSGAVYVYSAQTDAPAQQTRYITLIARPDFSGSLIMLYRKITPATLLDYQPRLRVIDAVDATGNGQADLLFEMLTRSARQFAIFQVGSTEAQPVFTTAPQ
;
A
#
# COMPACT_ATOMS: atom_id res chain seq x y z
N MET A 1 26.77 21.54 27.85
CA MET A 1 25.53 20.74 27.79
C MET A 1 25.81 19.51 26.94
N PRO A 2 25.35 18.31 27.30
CA PRO A 2 25.40 17.16 26.40
C PRO A 2 24.42 17.35 25.22
N PRO A 3 24.68 16.79 24.03
CA PRO A 3 23.70 16.76 22.96
C PRO A 3 22.51 15.88 23.39
N ASN A 4 21.29 16.39 23.20
CA ASN A 4 20.08 15.66 23.53
C ASN A 4 19.75 14.68 22.40
N THR A 5 20.29 13.46 22.47
CA THR A 5 20.02 12.37 21.51
C THR A 5 18.58 11.86 21.69
N ARG A 6 17.62 12.64 21.19
CA ARG A 6 16.22 12.24 21.09
C ARG A 6 16.16 10.99 20.21
N ALA A 7 15.90 9.84 20.83
CA ALA A 7 15.64 8.61 20.11
C ALA A 7 14.56 8.88 19.05
N GLN A 8 14.89 8.61 17.80
CA GLN A 8 13.91 8.67 16.72
C GLN A 8 12.83 7.63 17.03
N SER A 9 11.56 8.01 16.91
CA SER A 9 10.48 7.05 16.77
C SER A 9 10.86 6.08 15.65
N PRO A 10 10.63 4.76 15.77
CA PRO A 10 10.90 3.85 14.67
C PRO A 10 10.15 4.34 13.44
N SER A 11 10.88 4.55 12.34
CA SER A 11 10.30 4.89 11.05
C SER A 11 9.28 3.82 10.68
N HIS A 12 8.07 4.24 10.31
CA HIS A 12 7.02 3.32 9.90
C HIS A 12 7.37 2.78 8.50
N LEU A 13 8.12 1.68 8.48
CA LEU A 13 8.54 1.02 7.26
C LEU A 13 7.39 0.18 6.71
N ARG A 14 6.86 0.57 5.54
CA ARG A 14 5.81 -0.18 4.83
C ARG A 14 6.29 -0.52 3.42
N ALA A 15 6.38 -1.81 3.11
CA ALA A 15 6.88 -2.26 1.81
C ALA A 15 5.73 -2.62 0.87
N VAL A 16 5.76 -2.07 -0.33
CA VAL A 16 4.88 -2.43 -1.46
C VAL A 16 5.67 -3.30 -2.44
N ALA A 17 5.06 -4.40 -2.84
CA ALA A 17 5.60 -5.36 -3.80
C ALA A 17 4.47 -5.91 -4.69
N VAL A 18 4.85 -6.63 -5.75
CA VAL A 18 3.92 -7.37 -6.60
C VAL A 18 4.18 -8.85 -6.45
N TYR A 19 3.16 -9.59 -6.01
CA TYR A 19 3.15 -11.05 -6.03
C TYR A 19 2.80 -11.53 -7.43
N GLU A 20 3.69 -12.33 -8.03
CA GLU A 20 3.54 -12.85 -9.38
C GLU A 20 3.46 -14.38 -9.36
N TYR A 21 2.45 -14.94 -10.01
CA TYR A 21 2.15 -16.36 -9.89
C TYR A 21 1.49 -16.97 -11.14
N LEU A 22 1.63 -18.28 -11.27
CA LEU A 22 0.96 -19.11 -12.28
C LEU A 22 0.08 -20.17 -11.61
N GLY A 23 -1.10 -20.44 -12.18
CA GLY A 23 -2.07 -21.39 -11.61
C GLY A 23 -3.09 -20.72 -10.68
N SER A 24 -3.40 -21.37 -9.55
CA SER A 24 -4.28 -20.82 -8.51
C SER A 24 -3.51 -19.96 -7.52
N LEU A 25 -4.22 -19.14 -6.74
CA LEU A 25 -3.60 -18.25 -5.73
C LEU A 25 -3.00 -19.07 -4.56
N GLU A 26 -3.77 -20.04 -4.06
CA GLU A 26 -3.43 -20.82 -2.86
C GLU A 26 -2.34 -21.88 -3.09
N LYS A 27 -2.20 -22.35 -4.33
CA LYS A 27 -1.28 -23.40 -4.76
C LYS A 27 -0.68 -23.01 -6.11
N PRO A 28 0.18 -21.98 -6.13
CA PRO A 28 0.83 -21.54 -7.36
C PRO A 28 1.72 -22.66 -7.91
N ALA A 29 1.72 -22.86 -9.22
CA ALA A 29 2.65 -23.77 -9.88
C ALA A 29 4.09 -23.25 -9.87
N ARG A 30 4.23 -21.91 -9.93
CA ARG A 30 5.47 -21.12 -9.74
C ARG A 30 5.06 -19.75 -9.20
N SER A 31 5.85 -19.17 -8.30
CA SER A 31 5.60 -17.82 -7.78
C SER A 31 6.88 -17.03 -7.45
N ARG A 32 6.79 -15.70 -7.42
CA ARG A 32 7.83 -14.79 -6.93
C ARG A 32 7.22 -13.51 -6.33
N LEU A 33 7.96 -12.89 -5.43
CA LEU A 33 7.75 -11.50 -5.00
C LEU A 33 8.65 -10.58 -5.84
N VAL A 34 8.09 -9.53 -6.44
CA VAL A 34 8.86 -8.46 -7.08
C VAL A 34 8.78 -7.21 -6.20
N PRO A 35 9.88 -6.77 -5.56
CA PRO A 35 9.89 -5.61 -4.68
C PRO A 35 9.71 -4.30 -5.48
N VAL A 36 8.81 -3.41 -5.05
CA VAL A 36 8.55 -2.12 -5.70
C VAL A 36 9.14 -0.97 -4.88
N ALA A 37 8.53 -0.65 -3.74
CA ALA A 37 8.89 0.50 -2.90
C ALA A 37 8.88 0.15 -1.41
N VAL A 38 9.70 0.83 -0.61
CA VAL A 38 9.55 0.90 0.85
C VAL A 38 9.26 2.34 1.20
N TRP A 39 8.09 2.62 1.74
CA TRP A 39 7.81 3.88 2.42
C TRP A 39 8.57 3.88 3.74
N ASP A 40 9.38 4.92 3.99
CA ASP A 40 10.18 5.04 5.23
C ASP A 40 9.58 5.99 6.28
N GLY A 41 8.35 6.44 6.06
CA GLY A 41 7.69 7.50 6.82
C GLY A 41 7.88 8.90 6.24
N THR A 42 8.79 9.08 5.27
CA THR A 42 9.10 10.37 4.63
C THR A 42 9.02 10.29 3.11
N GLU A 43 9.60 9.27 2.49
CA GLU A 43 9.62 9.08 1.03
C GLU A 43 9.57 7.60 0.60
N PHE A 44 9.39 7.36 -0.70
CA PHE A 44 9.40 6.03 -1.30
C PHE A 44 10.83 5.63 -1.73
N GLN A 45 11.42 4.71 -0.97
CA GLN A 45 12.74 4.15 -1.22
C GLN A 45 12.67 2.95 -2.18
N PRO A 46 13.68 2.74 -3.04
CA PRO A 46 13.70 1.61 -3.99
C PRO A 46 13.85 0.27 -3.25
N ALA A 47 12.79 -0.52 -3.19
CA ALA A 47 12.73 -1.74 -2.38
C ALA A 47 13.77 -2.82 -2.76
N GLY A 48 14.17 -2.88 -4.02
CA GLY A 48 15.25 -3.76 -4.51
C GLY A 48 16.67 -3.31 -4.15
N LEU A 49 16.83 -2.23 -3.39
CA LEU A 49 18.13 -1.68 -2.93
C LEU A 49 18.11 -1.25 -1.45
N TYR A 50 16.95 -0.92 -0.89
CA TYR A 50 16.84 -0.30 0.43
C TYR A 50 17.42 -1.17 1.57
N LEU A 51 18.32 -0.56 2.34
CA LEU A 51 19.02 -1.14 3.50
C LEU A 51 19.72 -2.50 3.24
N ALA A 52 20.11 -2.81 2.00
CA ALA A 52 20.59 -4.13 1.59
C ALA A 52 21.98 -4.51 2.15
N ASP A 53 22.03 -5.54 3.01
CA ASP A 53 23.20 -6.42 3.23
C ASP A 53 22.73 -7.72 3.93
N PRO A 54 22.97 -8.93 3.37
CA PRO A 54 23.47 -9.22 2.01
C PRO A 54 22.38 -9.13 0.93
N GLU A 55 21.12 -8.93 1.32
CA GLU A 55 19.92 -8.89 0.47
C GLU A 55 19.03 -7.69 0.86
N PRO A 56 18.29 -7.03 -0.05
CA PRO A 56 17.44 -5.88 0.27
C PRO A 56 16.35 -6.19 1.28
N LEU A 57 15.96 -5.21 2.11
CA LEU A 57 15.02 -5.42 3.22
C LEU A 57 13.67 -6.01 2.76
N ALA A 58 13.17 -5.58 1.60
CA ALA A 58 11.90 -6.06 1.04
C ALA A 58 11.92 -7.52 0.54
N VAL A 59 13.08 -8.18 0.50
CA VAL A 59 13.21 -9.59 0.14
C VAL A 59 13.91 -10.41 1.23
N GLU A 60 14.06 -9.87 2.46
CA GLU A 60 14.71 -10.59 3.56
C GLU A 60 13.89 -11.84 3.97
N SER A 61 14.57 -12.97 4.11
CA SER A 61 13.96 -14.23 4.57
C SER A 61 13.19 -14.09 5.89
N GLY A 62 11.94 -14.55 5.91
CA GLY A 62 10.99 -14.43 7.04
C GLY A 62 10.07 -13.21 6.97
N THR A 63 10.27 -12.30 6.00
CA THR A 63 9.34 -11.19 5.76
C THR A 63 7.99 -11.71 5.28
N LEU A 64 6.92 -11.31 5.98
CA LEU A 64 5.54 -11.56 5.61
C LEU A 64 4.98 -10.38 4.80
N TYR A 65 4.20 -10.69 3.78
CA TYR A 65 3.35 -9.74 3.07
C TYR A 65 1.90 -10.23 3.10
N GLU A 66 0.96 -9.29 3.26
CA GLU A 66 -0.47 -9.50 3.03
C GLU A 66 -0.77 -9.25 1.54
N LEU A 67 -1.48 -10.18 0.91
CA LEU A 67 -1.89 -10.09 -0.48
C LEU A 67 -3.18 -9.31 -0.57
N MET A 68 -3.14 -8.17 -1.25
CA MET A 68 -4.26 -7.24 -1.37
C MET A 68 -4.92 -7.34 -2.74
N HIS A 69 -6.24 -7.40 -2.73
CA HIS A 69 -7.08 -7.25 -3.91
C HIS A 69 -8.09 -6.13 -3.66
N HIS A 70 -7.98 -5.04 -4.42
CA HIS A 70 -8.76 -3.81 -4.25
C HIS A 70 -8.76 -3.26 -2.80
N GLY A 71 -7.64 -3.43 -2.08
CA GLY A 71 -7.48 -3.03 -0.67
C GLY A 71 -8.03 -4.00 0.38
N THR A 72 -8.55 -5.16 -0.03
CA THR A 72 -8.94 -6.26 0.86
C THR A 72 -7.90 -7.38 0.84
N GLY A 73 -7.43 -7.81 2.00
CA GLY A 73 -6.50 -8.92 2.20
C GLY A 73 -7.12 -10.28 1.89
N VAL A 74 -6.60 -10.95 0.84
CA VAL A 74 -7.11 -12.24 0.33
C VAL A 74 -6.23 -13.45 0.64
N GLY A 75 -5.00 -13.21 1.12
CA GLY A 75 -4.04 -14.23 1.50
C GLY A 75 -2.79 -13.60 2.13
N GLN A 76 -1.84 -14.42 2.58
CA GLN A 76 -0.52 -13.96 2.99
C GLN A 76 0.55 -14.71 2.22
N ILE A 77 1.74 -14.12 2.10
CA ILE A 77 2.93 -14.79 1.57
C ILE A 77 4.12 -14.53 2.50
N GLU A 78 5.03 -15.50 2.56
CA GLU A 78 6.27 -15.40 3.34
C GLU A 78 7.46 -15.57 2.41
N VAL A 79 8.42 -14.65 2.47
CA VAL A 79 9.68 -14.75 1.72
C VAL A 79 10.54 -15.82 2.38
N ASN A 80 10.79 -16.92 1.68
CA ASN A 80 11.69 -17.98 2.16
C ASN A 80 13.15 -17.61 1.93
N GLN A 81 13.45 -16.95 0.80
CA GLN A 81 14.82 -16.65 0.35
C GLN A 81 14.81 -15.50 -0.68
N ALA A 82 15.81 -14.61 -0.62
CA ALA A 82 16.08 -13.66 -1.70
C ALA A 82 16.85 -14.30 -2.87
N GLU A 83 16.58 -13.87 -4.09
CA GLU A 83 17.35 -14.24 -5.27
C GLU A 83 17.68 -13.00 -6.11
N GLN A 84 18.94 -12.88 -6.53
CA GLN A 84 19.41 -11.82 -7.42
C GLN A 84 19.44 -12.33 -8.86
N THR A 85 18.58 -11.78 -9.70
CA THR A 85 18.48 -12.08 -11.13
C THR A 85 19.12 -10.99 -11.98
N ALA A 86 19.25 -11.22 -13.30
CA ALA A 86 19.66 -10.18 -14.25
C ALA A 86 18.73 -8.95 -14.25
N SER A 87 17.46 -9.13 -13.89
CA SER A 87 16.43 -8.10 -13.72
C SER A 87 16.33 -7.55 -12.29
N GLY A 88 17.36 -7.77 -11.45
CA GLY A 88 17.40 -7.33 -10.06
C GLY A 88 16.91 -8.37 -9.04
N TRP A 89 16.66 -7.91 -7.81
CA TRP A 89 16.27 -8.76 -6.69
C TRP A 89 14.78 -9.15 -6.71
N ILE A 90 14.51 -10.41 -6.38
CA ILE A 90 13.17 -10.98 -6.16
C ILE A 90 13.16 -11.84 -4.90
N GLY A 91 11.97 -12.10 -4.33
CA GLY A 91 11.78 -13.04 -3.22
C GLY A 91 11.15 -14.35 -3.70
N LEU A 92 11.74 -15.49 -3.32
CA LEU A 92 11.11 -16.80 -3.45
C LEU A 92 10.14 -17.01 -2.30
N VAL A 93 8.84 -17.13 -2.59
CA VAL A 93 7.76 -17.04 -1.58
C VAL A 93 6.94 -18.31 -1.43
N ARG A 94 6.38 -18.52 -0.23
CA ARG A 94 5.32 -19.51 0.01
C ARG A 94 3.99 -18.81 0.26
N TYR A 95 2.91 -19.34 -0.28
CA TYR A 95 1.55 -18.92 0.08
C TYR A 95 1.18 -19.43 1.46
N LEU A 96 0.56 -18.55 2.25
CA LEU A 96 -0.05 -18.84 3.53
C LEU A 96 -1.54 -18.48 3.42
N PRO A 97 -2.48 -19.40 3.75
CA PRO A 97 -3.88 -19.03 3.82
C PRO A 97 -4.07 -18.01 4.93
N ASN A 98 -4.96 -17.03 4.72
CA ASN A 98 -5.27 -16.02 5.72
C ASN A 98 -5.52 -16.66 7.09
N PRO A 99 -4.96 -16.11 8.19
CA PRO A 99 -5.31 -16.57 9.52
C PRO A 99 -6.83 -16.44 9.67
N LYS A 100 -7.50 -17.53 10.07
CA LYS A 100 -8.94 -17.46 10.40
C LYS A 100 -9.11 -16.33 11.41
N PRO A 101 -10.02 -15.36 11.20
CA PRO A 101 -10.14 -14.23 12.10
C PRO A 101 -10.37 -14.77 13.50
N GLU A 102 -9.41 -14.51 14.40
CA GLU A 102 -9.55 -14.93 15.78
C GLU A 102 -10.76 -14.20 16.31
N GLN A 103 -11.85 -14.94 16.56
CA GLN A 103 -13.07 -14.36 17.10
C GLN A 103 -12.68 -13.60 18.36
N ALA A 104 -12.74 -12.28 18.29
CA ALA A 104 -12.39 -11.41 19.40
C ALA A 104 -13.33 -11.78 20.54
N LYS A 105 -12.81 -12.59 21.48
CA LYS A 105 -13.53 -12.97 22.68
C LYS A 105 -13.61 -11.71 23.52
N LEU A 106 -14.66 -10.92 23.28
CA LEU A 106 -15.09 -9.87 24.18
C LEU A 106 -15.26 -10.54 25.53
N LYS A 107 -14.25 -10.37 26.38
CA LYS A 107 -14.31 -10.73 27.78
C LYS A 107 -15.28 -9.74 28.39
N LEU A 108 -16.59 -10.06 28.33
CA LEU A 108 -17.58 -9.37 29.14
C LEU A 108 -17.02 -9.37 30.57
N PRO A 109 -16.80 -8.19 31.18
CA PRO A 109 -16.23 -8.12 32.50
C PRO A 109 -17.16 -8.87 33.46
N SER A 110 -16.61 -9.63 34.40
CA SER A 110 -17.33 -10.71 35.09
C SER A 110 -18.62 -10.27 35.80
N TYR A 111 -18.76 -8.97 36.13
CA TYR A 111 -19.99 -8.39 36.69
C TYR A 111 -21.20 -8.39 35.72
N LEU A 112 -21.01 -8.62 34.41
CA LEU A 112 -22.09 -8.81 33.44
C LEU A 112 -22.44 -10.29 33.21
N THR A 113 -21.66 -11.22 33.76
CA THR A 113 -21.84 -12.67 33.57
C THR A 113 -22.25 -13.37 34.86
N GLU A 114 -22.21 -12.67 36.00
CA GLU A 114 -22.71 -13.19 37.28
C GLU A 114 -24.23 -13.07 37.34
N SER A 115 -24.94 -14.06 36.79
CA SER A 115 -26.37 -14.24 37.03
C SER A 115 -26.60 -14.71 38.48
N LYS A 116 -26.47 -13.79 39.43
CA LYS A 116 -27.11 -13.95 40.74
C LYS A 116 -28.62 -13.96 40.52
N ASP A 117 -29.29 -14.93 41.12
CA ASP A 117 -30.75 -14.95 41.18
C ASP A 117 -31.23 -13.70 41.93
N PHE A 118 -31.76 -12.73 41.19
CA PHE A 118 -32.50 -11.61 41.77
C PHE A 118 -33.85 -12.14 42.25
N GLU A 119 -33.88 -12.69 43.48
CA GLU A 119 -35.12 -12.67 44.26
C GLU A 119 -35.66 -11.23 44.25
N SER A 120 -36.95 -11.08 43.98
CA SER A 120 -37.54 -9.80 43.62
C SER A 120 -37.76 -8.91 44.85
N ASP A 121 -36.69 -8.29 45.36
CA ASP A 121 -36.75 -7.26 46.40
C ASP A 121 -37.31 -5.95 45.80
N THR A 122 -38.60 -5.97 45.50
CA THR A 122 -39.34 -4.80 45.04
C THR A 122 -39.45 -3.79 46.18
N PRO A 123 -38.94 -2.55 46.03
CA PRO A 123 -38.92 -1.60 47.13
C PRO A 123 -40.34 -1.23 47.59
N HIS A 124 -40.71 -1.68 48.78
CA HIS A 124 -42.00 -1.40 49.39
C HIS A 124 -42.09 0.07 49.82
N PHE A 125 -42.70 0.92 48.98
CA PHE A 125 -43.01 2.31 49.31
C PHE A 125 -44.16 2.42 50.34
N ALA A 126 -43.86 2.07 51.59
CA ALA A 126 -44.78 2.18 52.74
C ALA A 126 -44.94 3.64 53.21
N TYR A 127 -45.57 4.48 52.40
CA TYR A 127 -45.91 5.86 52.79
C TYR A 127 -47.23 5.90 53.59
N THR A 128 -47.12 5.98 54.91
CA THR A 128 -48.26 6.12 55.83
C THR A 128 -48.40 7.60 56.25
N PRO A 129 -49.33 8.39 55.66
CA PRO A 129 -49.43 9.81 55.95
C PRO A 129 -50.02 10.09 57.35
N PRO A 130 -49.36 10.90 58.21
CA PRO A 130 -49.98 11.41 59.43
C PRO A 130 -51.06 12.45 59.10
N LYS A 131 -52.15 12.43 59.87
CA LYS A 131 -53.38 13.21 59.58
C LYS A 131 -53.44 14.51 60.39
N ALA A 132 -53.09 15.65 59.79
CA ALA A 132 -53.36 16.97 60.35
C ALA A 132 -53.64 18.05 59.27
N THR A 133 -54.76 18.72 59.46
CA THR A 133 -55.27 19.98 58.87
C THR A 133 -54.26 21.05 58.39
N GLY A 134 -54.58 21.77 57.30
CA GLY A 134 -54.09 23.16 57.14
C GLY A 134 -54.10 23.83 55.75
N VAL A 135 -55.23 24.44 55.36
CA VAL A 135 -55.39 25.69 54.56
C VAL A 135 -54.50 26.00 53.32
N ALA A 136 -55.21 26.22 52.21
CA ALA A 136 -54.89 26.87 50.93
C ALA A 136 -53.81 27.98 50.82
N GLY A 137 -53.25 28.16 49.60
CA GLY A 137 -52.64 29.42 49.13
C GLY A 137 -51.53 29.25 48.06
N PRO A 138 -51.46 30.10 47.00
CA PRO A 138 -50.44 29.96 45.93
C PRO A 138 -49.40 31.09 45.88
N ALA A 139 -48.15 30.79 45.46
CA ALA A 139 -47.21 31.76 44.85
C ALA A 139 -45.96 31.08 44.22
N SER A 140 -45.35 31.77 43.25
CA SER A 140 -43.94 31.62 42.80
C SER A 140 -43.13 32.83 43.38
N PRO A 141 -41.84 33.14 43.05
CA PRO A 141 -40.87 32.52 42.13
C PRO A 141 -39.38 32.50 42.63
N SER A 142 -38.45 32.26 41.69
CA SER A 142 -37.07 32.84 41.59
C SER A 142 -35.85 32.27 42.36
N GLN A 143 -34.80 32.03 41.54
CA GLN A 143 -33.35 32.29 41.71
C GLN A 143 -32.69 32.41 43.10
N ALA A 144 -31.60 31.65 43.29
CA ALA A 144 -30.34 32.17 43.88
C ALA A 144 -29.12 31.32 43.41
N SER A 145 -27.90 31.83 43.58
CA SER A 145 -26.65 31.26 43.05
C SER A 145 -25.51 31.21 44.08
N ALA A 146 -24.72 30.12 44.12
CA ALA A 146 -23.29 30.08 44.50
C ALA A 146 -22.78 28.61 44.54
N GLN A 147 -21.48 28.28 44.69
CA GLN A 147 -20.22 28.74 44.07
C GLN A 147 -19.06 27.89 44.68
N SER A 148 -17.96 27.64 43.94
CA SER A 148 -16.64 27.20 44.43
C SER A 148 -16.49 25.75 44.98
N GLY A 149 -15.30 25.15 44.75
CA GLY A 149 -14.94 23.84 45.33
C GLY A 149 -13.84 23.05 44.59
N ARG A 150 -12.64 23.62 44.37
CA ARG A 150 -11.49 22.93 43.73
C ARG A 150 -10.23 22.98 44.60
N PRO A 151 -9.53 21.85 44.84
CA PRO A 151 -8.18 21.82 45.42
C PRO A 151 -7.06 21.68 44.35
N THR A 152 -5.79 21.82 44.77
CA THR A 152 -4.62 22.07 43.90
C THR A 152 -3.36 21.27 44.26
N LEU A 153 -2.31 21.46 43.44
CA LEU A 153 -0.97 20.84 43.49
C LEU A 153 -0.12 21.25 44.73
N HIS A 154 0.89 20.43 45.08
CA HIS A 154 1.99 20.78 46.00
C HIS A 154 3.37 20.33 45.46
N THR A 155 4.47 20.86 46.01
CA THR A 155 5.86 20.74 45.49
C THR A 155 6.88 21.06 46.62
N GLN A 156 8.18 20.67 46.45
CA GLN A 156 9.37 21.06 47.27
C GLN A 156 9.47 20.46 48.71
N GLU A 157 10.65 20.28 49.35
CA GLU A 157 12.09 20.48 49.01
C GLU A 157 13.04 19.55 49.84
N THR A 158 14.37 19.68 49.72
CA THR A 158 15.45 18.95 50.46
C THR A 158 16.29 19.89 51.37
N PRO A 159 17.18 19.39 52.28
CA PRO A 159 18.56 18.91 51.99
C PRO A 159 18.85 17.56 52.72
N ALA A 160 20.03 17.08 53.19
CA ALA A 160 21.48 17.42 53.27
C ALA A 160 22.26 16.05 53.37
N GLU A 161 23.42 15.77 52.77
CA GLU A 161 24.84 16.24 52.87
C GLU A 161 25.77 15.32 53.73
N GLU A 162 27.04 15.19 53.27
CA GLU A 162 28.27 14.56 53.82
C GLU A 162 28.73 13.19 53.26
N GLY A 163 30.04 13.11 52.91
CA GLY A 163 30.77 11.89 52.51
C GLY A 163 31.69 12.02 51.27
N ARG A 164 33.03 11.96 51.44
CA ARG A 164 34.07 12.17 50.38
C ARG A 164 35.44 11.61 50.86
N PRO A 165 36.51 11.50 50.04
CA PRO A 165 36.75 10.83 48.75
C PRO A 165 37.73 9.61 48.85
N THR A 166 38.00 8.92 47.73
CA THR A 166 39.38 8.53 47.33
C THR A 166 39.49 8.43 45.80
N LEU A 167 40.72 8.39 45.27
CA LEU A 167 41.05 8.46 43.83
C LEU A 167 42.14 7.44 43.48
N HIS A 168 42.03 6.78 42.32
CA HIS A 168 43.08 5.98 41.70
C HIS A 168 43.10 6.18 40.17
N GLU A 169 44.26 5.99 39.55
CA GLU A 169 44.61 6.63 38.28
C GLU A 169 45.42 5.70 37.34
N ALA A 170 45.15 5.83 36.04
CA ALA A 170 45.94 5.46 34.85
C ALA A 170 46.65 4.09 34.72
N LYS A 171 46.47 3.46 33.54
CA LYS A 171 47.59 3.14 32.64
C LYS A 171 47.19 2.87 31.18
N SER A 172 48.06 3.27 30.26
CA SER A 172 48.10 2.91 28.82
C SER A 172 48.76 1.51 28.65
N GLU A 173 48.77 0.80 27.51
CA GLU A 173 49.17 1.12 26.11
C GLU A 173 48.60 0.09 25.07
N PRO A 174 48.86 0.22 23.73
CA PRO A 174 48.17 -0.54 22.65
C PRO A 174 49.13 -1.56 21.95
N PRO A 175 49.07 -1.90 20.63
CA PRO A 175 47.96 -2.10 19.66
C PRO A 175 48.01 -3.50 18.97
N SER A 176 47.02 -3.85 18.13
CA SER A 176 47.30 -4.65 16.91
C SER A 176 46.29 -4.43 15.76
N LEU A 177 46.80 -4.44 14.52
CA LEU A 177 46.02 -4.55 13.29
C LEU A 177 46.20 -5.96 12.74
N HIS A 178 45.12 -6.73 12.58
CA HIS A 178 45.18 -8.06 11.96
C HIS A 178 44.49 -8.06 10.59
N ARG A 179 45.31 -8.05 9.54
CA ARG A 179 44.95 -8.34 8.16
C ARG A 179 45.63 -9.65 7.73
N PRO A 180 44.87 -10.70 7.41
CA PRO A 180 45.35 -11.83 6.62
C PRO A 180 44.88 -11.66 5.15
N ASP A 181 45.81 -11.69 4.20
CA ASP A 181 45.50 -11.78 2.77
C ASP A 181 45.59 -13.23 2.28
N THR A 182 44.77 -13.60 1.29
CA THR A 182 44.84 -14.82 0.44
C THR A 182 44.58 -16.20 1.12
N PRO A 183 44.28 -17.27 0.35
CA PRO A 183 43.32 -17.30 -0.78
C PRO A 183 42.41 -18.55 -0.84
N ALA A 184 41.31 -18.41 -1.59
CA ALA A 184 40.59 -19.46 -2.33
C ALA A 184 39.84 -20.61 -1.59
N THR A 185 38.71 -21.00 -2.21
CA THR A 185 38.01 -22.29 -2.06
C THR A 185 37.42 -22.62 -0.68
N GLY A 186 36.22 -22.11 -0.41
CA GLY A 186 35.35 -22.59 0.67
C GLY A 186 33.88 -22.55 0.29
N ASN A 187 33.24 -23.73 0.16
CA ASN A 187 31.78 -23.83 -0.02
C ASN A 187 31.08 -23.51 1.31
N ALA A 188 30.84 -22.22 1.57
CA ALA A 188 30.16 -21.77 2.77
C ALA A 188 28.67 -22.14 2.73
N ASN A 189 28.19 -22.84 3.78
CA ASN A 189 26.77 -23.14 3.96
C ASN A 189 25.94 -21.85 3.99
N LEU A 190 24.93 -21.76 3.12
CA LEU A 190 24.03 -20.59 3.03
C LEU A 190 23.03 -20.49 4.20
N ASN A 191 22.91 -21.53 5.02
CA ASN A 191 21.81 -21.73 5.96
C ASN A 191 21.91 -20.96 7.30
N SER A 192 22.84 -20.01 7.44
CA SER A 192 23.01 -19.21 8.67
C SER A 192 23.50 -17.79 8.41
N ARG A 193 22.82 -17.07 7.50
CA ARG A 193 22.98 -15.63 7.31
C ARG A 193 21.99 -14.88 8.23
N THR A 194 22.41 -14.59 9.44
CA THR A 194 21.63 -13.74 10.36
C THR A 194 21.87 -12.27 10.02
N ALA A 195 20.82 -11.51 9.72
CA ALA A 195 20.93 -10.07 9.49
C ALA A 195 21.45 -9.31 10.74
N PRO A 196 22.06 -8.13 10.59
CA PRO A 196 22.56 -7.33 11.72
C PRO A 196 21.48 -7.07 12.78
N PRO A 197 21.80 -7.14 14.10
CA PRO A 197 20.81 -7.00 15.16
C PRO A 197 19.98 -5.72 15.08
N ASP A 198 20.64 -4.61 14.72
CA ASP A 198 20.06 -3.27 14.66
C ASP A 198 19.42 -2.92 13.30
N ARG A 199 19.31 -3.90 12.36
CA ARG A 199 18.65 -3.68 11.08
C ARG A 199 17.15 -3.41 11.31
N PRO A 200 16.57 -2.32 10.76
CA PRO A 200 15.12 -2.12 10.74
C PRO A 200 14.39 -3.29 10.10
N ARG A 201 13.15 -3.55 10.55
CA ARG A 201 12.39 -4.75 10.18
C ARG A 201 11.01 -4.40 9.63
N LEU A 202 10.63 -5.12 8.57
CA LEU A 202 9.26 -5.19 8.06
C LEU A 202 8.43 -6.18 8.92
N PHE A 203 7.25 -6.59 8.46
CA PHE A 203 6.43 -7.56 9.20
C PHE A 203 7.08 -8.95 9.19
N TYR A 204 7.36 -9.52 10.37
CA TYR A 204 7.96 -10.84 10.52
C TYR A 204 6.98 -11.85 11.11
N GLY A 205 6.86 -13.00 10.44
CA GLY A 205 6.26 -14.18 11.06
C GLY A 205 7.13 -14.70 12.20
N LYS A 206 6.53 -15.37 13.19
CA LYS A 206 7.31 -16.23 14.10
C LYS A 206 7.91 -17.37 13.26
N PRO A 207 9.23 -17.47 13.10
CA PRO A 207 9.82 -18.42 12.15
C PRO A 207 9.52 -19.85 12.59
N LYS A 208 8.63 -20.51 11.85
CA LYS A 208 8.45 -21.97 11.97
C LYS A 208 9.67 -22.63 11.38
N THR A 209 10.35 -23.44 12.18
CA THR A 209 11.58 -24.19 11.86
C THR A 209 11.58 -24.66 10.41
N THR A 210 12.64 -24.31 9.67
CA THR A 210 12.76 -24.41 8.21
C THR A 210 12.29 -25.75 7.68
N ALA A 211 11.00 -25.81 7.29
CA ALA A 211 10.47 -26.88 6.47
C ALA A 211 11.27 -26.90 5.16
N LYS A 212 11.55 -28.09 4.62
CA LYS A 212 12.37 -28.26 3.42
C LYS A 212 11.95 -27.27 2.35
N SER A 213 12.92 -26.54 1.79
CA SER A 213 12.68 -25.69 0.62
C SER A 213 12.11 -26.53 -0.50
N GLU A 214 10.80 -26.43 -0.73
CA GLU A 214 10.22 -26.86 -1.99
C GLU A 214 10.84 -25.97 -3.06
N GLN A 215 11.68 -26.57 -3.90
CA GLN A 215 12.30 -25.89 -5.03
C GLN A 215 11.20 -25.59 -6.06
N GLN A 216 10.45 -24.51 -5.83
CA GLN A 216 9.62 -23.92 -6.87
C GLN A 216 10.53 -23.54 -8.02
N ASP A 217 10.21 -24.04 -9.22
CA ASP A 217 10.89 -23.62 -10.44
C ASP A 217 10.84 -22.09 -10.55
N LEU A 218 12.00 -21.48 -10.77
CA LEU A 218 12.13 -20.03 -10.86
C LEU A 218 11.17 -19.44 -11.90
N LEU A 219 10.34 -18.49 -11.46
CA LEU A 219 9.50 -17.72 -12.36
C LEU A 219 10.36 -16.66 -13.05
N THR A 220 10.80 -16.93 -14.28
CA THR A 220 11.64 -16.03 -15.09
C THR A 220 10.83 -15.31 -16.18
N GLY A 221 11.28 -14.11 -16.57
CA GLY A 221 10.65 -13.30 -17.63
C GLY A 221 9.19 -12.92 -17.34
N GLN A 222 8.36 -12.92 -18.38
CA GLN A 222 6.91 -12.67 -18.33
C GLN A 222 6.16 -13.76 -19.13
N PRO A 223 5.87 -14.92 -18.54
CA PRO A 223 5.19 -16.02 -19.23
C PRO A 223 3.72 -15.70 -19.55
N VAL A 224 3.15 -16.40 -20.54
CA VAL A 224 1.71 -16.34 -20.82
C VAL A 224 0.90 -16.80 -19.60
N ASN A 225 -0.24 -16.14 -19.37
CA ASN A 225 -1.11 -16.32 -18.20
C ASN A 225 -0.50 -15.95 -16.83
N LEU A 226 0.59 -15.17 -16.79
CA LEU A 226 1.11 -14.60 -15.54
C LEU A 226 0.04 -13.77 -14.82
N ARG A 227 -0.23 -14.10 -13.57
CA ARG A 227 -1.10 -13.33 -12.67
C ARG A 227 -0.26 -12.48 -11.73
N GLN A 228 -0.83 -11.34 -11.34
CA GLN A 228 -0.20 -10.31 -10.52
C GLN A 228 -1.19 -9.83 -9.47
N MET A 229 -0.71 -9.55 -8.27
CA MET A 229 -1.48 -9.05 -7.13
C MET A 229 -0.61 -8.12 -6.30
N VAL A 230 -1.21 -7.15 -5.61
CA VAL A 230 -0.47 -6.29 -4.67
C VAL A 230 -0.08 -7.11 -3.44
N ALA A 231 1.12 -6.87 -2.93
CA ALA A 231 1.60 -7.41 -1.67
C ALA A 231 2.08 -6.24 -0.79
N ILE A 232 1.60 -6.15 0.46
CA ILE A 232 2.03 -5.14 1.44
C ILE A 232 2.67 -5.82 2.65
N SER A 233 3.84 -5.36 3.09
CA SER A 233 4.39 -5.70 4.41
C SER A 233 4.34 -4.47 5.31
N ASP A 234 3.65 -4.60 6.44
CA ASP A 234 3.46 -3.52 7.43
C ASP A 234 3.66 -4.09 8.85
N PRO A 235 4.60 -3.57 9.67
CA PRO A 235 4.81 -4.00 11.05
C PRO A 235 3.56 -3.99 11.95
N ASN A 236 2.56 -3.16 11.64
CA ASN A 236 1.29 -3.06 12.36
C ASN A 236 0.17 -3.95 11.77
N GLY A 237 0.41 -4.58 10.61
CA GLY A 237 -0.62 -5.21 9.76
C GLY A 237 -1.31 -4.19 8.83
N THR A 238 -2.08 -4.68 7.85
CA THR A 238 -2.85 -3.80 6.95
C THR A 238 -4.29 -3.61 7.44
N GLU A 239 -4.89 -2.46 7.15
CA GLU A 239 -6.32 -2.25 7.34
C GLU A 239 -7.08 -2.72 6.09
N ASN A 240 -8.10 -3.55 6.29
CA ASN A 240 -8.97 -4.04 5.22
C ASN A 240 -9.95 -2.94 4.77
N HIS A 241 -9.64 -2.27 3.67
CA HIS A 241 -10.49 -1.23 3.09
C HIS A 241 -10.71 -1.48 1.59
N SER A 242 -11.97 -1.72 1.19
CA SER A 242 -12.31 -1.92 -0.22
C SER A 242 -12.29 -0.60 -1.00
N TYR A 243 -11.23 -0.37 -1.79
CA TYR A 243 -11.13 0.74 -2.74
C TYR A 243 -11.97 0.54 -4.01
N VAL A 244 -12.78 -0.53 -4.14
CA VAL A 244 -13.72 -0.70 -5.27
C VAL A 244 -14.79 0.39 -5.25
N TRP A 245 -15.05 1.04 -6.39
CA TRP A 245 -16.21 1.93 -6.50
C TRP A 245 -17.51 1.13 -6.52
N ASN A 246 -18.41 1.42 -5.57
CA ASN A 246 -19.72 0.79 -5.45
C ASN A 246 -20.73 1.48 -6.38
N TRP A 247 -21.08 0.83 -7.49
CA TRP A 247 -22.10 1.29 -8.43
C TRP A 247 -23.52 1.12 -7.87
N SER A 248 -24.40 2.09 -8.15
CA SER A 248 -25.84 1.96 -7.83
C SER A 248 -26.55 1.02 -8.80
N SER A 249 -26.04 0.91 -10.04
CA SER A 249 -26.51 -0.05 -11.04
C SER A 249 -25.42 -0.44 -12.06
N PRO A 250 -25.49 -1.64 -12.69
CA PRO A 250 -24.61 -2.01 -13.80
C PRO A 250 -24.75 -1.11 -15.04
N ALA A 251 -25.83 -0.34 -15.16
CA ALA A 251 -26.04 0.61 -16.23
C ALA A 251 -25.11 1.85 -16.10
N GLU A 252 -24.93 2.36 -14.88
CA GLU A 252 -23.97 3.44 -14.59
C GLU A 252 -22.53 3.01 -14.94
N GLU A 253 -22.16 1.77 -14.61
CA GLU A 253 -20.84 1.22 -14.94
C GLU A 253 -20.65 1.14 -16.47
N ALA A 254 -21.68 0.73 -17.21
CA ALA A 254 -21.66 0.68 -18.67
C ALA A 254 -21.56 2.07 -19.30
N GLU A 255 -22.29 3.06 -18.78
CA GLU A 255 -22.25 4.45 -19.27
C GLU A 255 -20.92 5.15 -18.95
N ALA A 256 -20.36 4.93 -17.75
CA ALA A 256 -19.04 5.42 -17.38
C ALA A 256 -17.93 4.81 -18.25
N ARG A 257 -17.99 3.49 -18.48
CA ARG A 257 -17.09 2.78 -19.41
C ARG A 257 -17.18 3.36 -20.82
N ALA A 258 -18.38 3.49 -21.38
CA ALA A 258 -18.60 4.06 -22.70
C ALA A 258 -18.14 5.53 -22.80
N SER A 259 -18.25 6.30 -21.71
CA SER A 259 -17.75 7.69 -21.65
C SER A 259 -16.22 7.76 -21.66
N MET A 260 -15.54 6.87 -20.93
CA MET A 260 -14.07 6.73 -21.00
C MET A 260 -13.61 6.27 -22.38
N GLU A 261 -14.33 5.34 -23.00
CA GLU A 261 -14.05 4.83 -24.34
C GLU A 261 -14.21 5.93 -25.41
N LYS A 262 -15.29 6.72 -25.34
CA LYS A 262 -15.55 7.88 -26.20
C LYS A 262 -14.46 8.95 -26.06
N LEU A 263 -14.00 9.20 -24.83
CA LEU A 263 -12.85 10.09 -24.56
C LEU A 263 -11.56 9.52 -25.17
N ALA A 264 -11.30 8.23 -25.04
CA ALA A 264 -10.15 7.54 -25.62
C ALA A 264 -10.12 7.64 -27.16
N ARG A 265 -11.24 7.39 -27.84
CA ARG A 265 -11.38 7.57 -29.30
C ARG A 265 -11.08 9.01 -29.72
N SER A 266 -11.67 9.99 -29.02
CA SER A 266 -11.46 11.43 -29.28
C SER A 266 -9.98 11.86 -29.18
N LEU A 267 -9.28 11.39 -28.14
CA LEU A 267 -7.85 11.67 -27.93
C LEU A 267 -6.96 11.05 -29.02
N LEU A 268 -7.29 9.86 -29.52
CA LEU A 268 -6.55 9.24 -30.63
C LEU A 268 -6.72 10.00 -31.96
N HIS A 269 -7.91 10.53 -32.22
CA HIS A 269 -8.19 11.36 -33.40
C HIS A 269 -7.39 12.67 -33.34
N THR A 270 -7.44 13.37 -32.19
CA THR A 270 -6.65 14.59 -31.95
C THR A 270 -5.14 14.33 -32.05
N SER A 271 -4.67 13.17 -31.56
CA SER A 271 -3.26 12.77 -31.66
C SER A 271 -2.82 12.42 -33.10
N ALA A 272 -3.74 12.21 -34.03
CA ALA A 272 -3.42 12.00 -35.45
C ALA A 272 -3.30 13.32 -36.24
N THR A 273 -3.86 14.42 -35.73
CA THR A 273 -3.88 15.73 -36.40
C THR A 273 -2.83 16.71 -35.87
N VAL A 274 -1.59 16.26 -35.72
CA VAL A 274 -0.44 17.19 -35.58
C VAL A 274 -0.19 17.86 -36.94
N PRO A 275 -0.35 19.19 -37.06
CA PRO A 275 -0.16 19.87 -38.34
C PRO A 275 1.32 19.99 -38.65
N ILE A 276 1.85 19.10 -39.49
CA ILE A 276 3.11 19.34 -40.19
C ILE A 276 2.93 20.63 -40.98
N GLN A 277 3.64 21.70 -40.63
CA GLN A 277 3.69 22.94 -41.38
C GLN A 277 4.38 22.71 -42.73
N ARG A 278 3.66 22.12 -43.69
CA ARG A 278 4.13 22.00 -45.07
C ARG A 278 4.25 23.40 -45.67
N ALA A 279 5.46 23.72 -46.14
CA ALA A 279 5.68 24.87 -47.01
C ALA A 279 4.72 24.82 -48.22
N LYS A 280 4.26 25.99 -48.67
CA LYS A 280 3.29 26.10 -49.77
C LYS A 280 3.90 25.60 -51.09
N GLY A 281 3.35 24.53 -51.67
CA GLY A 281 3.61 24.17 -53.08
C GLY A 281 3.73 22.69 -53.41
N ALA A 282 2.62 21.93 -53.36
CA ALA A 282 2.38 20.74 -54.21
C ALA A 282 0.97 20.19 -53.95
N SER A 283 0.16 20.02 -55.00
CA SER A 283 -1.12 19.29 -54.94
C SER A 283 -0.86 17.79 -55.11
N ILE A 284 -0.91 17.03 -54.02
CA ILE A 284 -0.86 15.56 -54.03
C ILE A 284 -2.30 15.04 -53.86
N PRO A 285 -2.78 14.07 -54.65
CA PRO A 285 -4.14 13.54 -54.52
C PRO A 285 -4.38 12.91 -53.14
N SER A 286 -5.61 13.02 -52.64
CA SER A 286 -5.98 12.58 -51.29
C SER A 286 -6.03 11.05 -51.19
N ALA A 287 -4.96 10.44 -50.69
CA ALA A 287 -4.92 9.02 -50.34
C ALA A 287 -5.63 8.77 -48.99
N SER A 288 -6.95 8.94 -48.95
CA SER A 288 -7.78 8.70 -47.75
C SER A 288 -8.06 7.20 -47.51
N ALA A 289 -7.00 6.38 -47.52
CA ALA A 289 -7.06 4.93 -47.35
C ALA A 289 -5.98 4.48 -46.35
N GLY A 290 -6.39 4.16 -45.12
CA GLY A 290 -5.48 3.72 -44.05
C GLY A 290 -5.91 4.04 -42.60
N LEU A 291 -6.97 4.83 -42.39
CA LEU A 291 -7.42 5.25 -41.05
C LEU A 291 -8.61 4.44 -40.47
N SER A 292 -9.16 3.48 -41.22
CA SER A 292 -10.39 2.75 -40.86
C SER A 292 -10.30 1.97 -39.55
N ASN A 293 -9.14 1.37 -39.26
CA ASN A 293 -9.01 0.37 -38.19
C ASN A 293 -8.74 1.00 -36.81
N ALA A 294 -8.41 2.30 -36.74
CA ALA A 294 -8.30 3.03 -35.47
C ALA A 294 -9.65 3.23 -34.75
N SER A 295 -10.75 2.82 -35.38
CA SER A 295 -12.13 2.96 -34.89
C SER A 295 -12.52 1.99 -33.77
N VAL A 296 -11.73 0.93 -33.56
CA VAL A 296 -12.05 -0.19 -32.65
C VAL A 296 -10.91 -0.38 -31.65
N PHE A 297 -11.28 -0.66 -30.40
CA PHE A 297 -10.35 -1.06 -29.35
C PHE A 297 -10.31 -2.57 -29.16
N ALA A 298 -9.15 -3.05 -28.70
CA ALA A 298 -8.90 -4.40 -28.25
C ALA A 298 -8.26 -4.36 -26.87
N ALA A 299 -8.30 -5.51 -26.16
CA ALA A 299 -7.73 -5.69 -24.82
C ALA A 299 -8.15 -4.60 -23.80
N GLU A 300 -9.38 -4.09 -23.93
CA GLU A 300 -9.93 -3.05 -23.06
C GLU A 300 -9.98 -3.49 -21.59
N ARG A 301 -9.66 -2.55 -20.71
CA ARG A 301 -9.79 -2.69 -19.26
C ARG A 301 -10.35 -1.40 -18.69
N PHE A 302 -11.37 -1.52 -17.85
CA PHE A 302 -11.97 -0.42 -17.12
C PHE A 302 -12.02 -0.83 -15.65
N HIS A 303 -11.48 0.02 -14.79
CA HIS A 303 -11.51 -0.10 -13.35
C HIS A 303 -12.06 1.21 -12.76
N ALA A 304 -12.85 1.13 -11.70
CA ALA A 304 -13.37 2.29 -10.98
C ALA A 304 -13.09 2.11 -9.49
N PHE A 305 -12.46 3.12 -8.89
CA PHE A 305 -11.98 3.08 -7.51
C PHE A 305 -12.53 4.23 -6.67
N GLN A 306 -12.74 4.00 -5.38
CA GLN A 306 -12.91 5.02 -4.36
C GLN A 306 -11.57 5.13 -3.60
N LEU A 307 -10.72 6.10 -3.93
CA LEU A 307 -9.33 6.14 -3.42
C LEU A 307 -9.18 6.76 -2.02
N SER A 308 -10.24 7.36 -1.48
CA SER A 308 -10.29 7.82 -0.09
C SER A 308 -11.73 7.73 0.44
N TRP A 309 -11.91 7.62 1.76
CA TRP A 309 -13.23 7.42 2.36
C TRP A 309 -14.19 8.55 1.98
N GLY A 310 -15.30 8.20 1.31
CA GLY A 310 -16.28 9.18 0.84
C GLY A 310 -15.85 10.01 -0.38
N SER A 311 -14.71 9.70 -1.02
CA SER A 311 -14.35 10.33 -2.29
C SER A 311 -15.32 9.92 -3.40
N GLY A 312 -15.44 10.75 -4.45
CA GLY A 312 -16.04 10.31 -5.71
C GLY A 312 -15.18 9.28 -6.44
N ALA A 313 -15.74 8.67 -7.49
CA ALA A 313 -15.10 7.64 -8.29
C ALA A 313 -13.86 8.15 -9.05
N VAL A 314 -12.83 7.30 -9.17
CA VAL A 314 -11.69 7.48 -10.06
C VAL A 314 -11.68 6.34 -11.07
N TYR A 315 -11.85 6.69 -12.34
CA TYR A 315 -11.88 5.75 -13.46
C TYR A 315 -10.49 5.60 -14.06
N VAL A 316 -10.03 4.35 -14.16
CA VAL A 316 -8.81 3.98 -14.88
C VAL A 316 -9.20 3.13 -16.08
N TYR A 317 -8.94 3.65 -17.28
CA TYR A 317 -9.23 2.97 -18.54
C TYR A 317 -7.92 2.72 -19.31
N SER A 318 -7.75 1.51 -19.84
CA SER A 318 -6.64 1.20 -20.74
C SER A 318 -7.08 0.31 -21.89
N ALA A 319 -6.58 0.56 -23.09
CA ALA A 319 -6.89 -0.20 -24.29
C ALA A 319 -5.73 -0.16 -25.30
N GLN A 320 -5.83 -0.98 -26.36
CA GLN A 320 -4.99 -0.85 -27.55
C GLN A 320 -5.87 -0.73 -28.81
N THR A 321 -5.47 0.05 -29.80
CA THR A 321 -6.18 0.08 -31.10
C THR A 321 -6.12 -1.27 -31.80
N ASP A 322 -7.21 -1.71 -32.43
CA ASP A 322 -7.20 -2.89 -33.31
C ASP A 322 -6.50 -2.60 -34.64
N ALA A 323 -5.17 -2.56 -34.61
CA ALA A 323 -4.30 -2.22 -35.74
C ALA A 323 -3.05 -3.11 -35.74
N PRO A 324 -2.42 -3.34 -36.92
CA PRO A 324 -1.20 -4.16 -37.04
C PRO A 324 -0.10 -3.72 -36.07
N ALA A 325 0.73 -4.66 -35.61
CA ALA A 325 1.64 -4.48 -34.47
C ALA A 325 2.60 -3.26 -34.54
N GLN A 326 2.91 -2.77 -35.74
CA GLN A 326 3.74 -1.58 -35.98
C GLN A 326 2.94 -0.27 -35.90
N GLN A 327 1.62 -0.32 -36.04
CA GLN A 327 0.69 0.81 -36.04
C GLN A 327 -0.15 0.88 -34.74
N THR A 328 -0.20 -0.21 -33.96
CA THR A 328 -0.90 -0.28 -32.68
C THR A 328 -0.52 0.90 -31.78
N ARG A 329 -1.52 1.55 -31.19
CA ARG A 329 -1.36 2.55 -30.13
C ARG A 329 -1.98 2.01 -28.84
N TYR A 330 -1.23 2.04 -27.75
CA TYR A 330 -1.73 1.81 -26.40
C TYR A 330 -2.22 3.14 -25.82
N ILE A 331 -3.34 3.13 -25.11
CA ILE A 331 -3.88 4.29 -24.41
C ILE A 331 -4.17 3.93 -22.95
N THR A 332 -3.83 4.83 -22.04
CA THR A 332 -4.13 4.74 -20.61
C THR A 332 -4.63 6.09 -20.13
N LEU A 333 -5.80 6.14 -19.50
CA LEU A 333 -6.44 7.35 -18.99
C LEU A 333 -6.79 7.17 -17.50
N ILE A 334 -6.64 8.25 -16.74
CA ILE A 334 -7.22 8.38 -15.39
C ILE A 334 -8.15 9.59 -15.42
N ALA A 335 -9.38 9.45 -14.94
CA ALA A 335 -10.37 10.53 -14.90
C ALA A 335 -11.31 10.39 -13.70
N ARG A 336 -12.07 11.45 -13.41
CA ARG A 336 -13.14 11.47 -12.41
C ARG A 336 -14.37 12.19 -12.99
N PRO A 337 -15.61 11.70 -12.79
CA PRO A 337 -16.80 12.47 -13.13
C PRO A 337 -16.95 13.69 -12.21
N ASP A 338 -17.35 14.83 -12.77
CA ASP A 338 -17.82 15.98 -12.00
C ASP A 338 -19.31 15.82 -11.60
N PHE A 339 -19.86 16.85 -10.95
CA PHE A 339 -21.26 16.87 -10.51
C PHE A 339 -22.29 16.86 -11.65
N SER A 340 -21.88 17.01 -12.91
CA SER A 340 -22.71 16.86 -14.11
C SER A 340 -22.53 15.50 -14.81
N GLY A 341 -21.65 14.63 -14.30
CA GLY A 341 -21.23 13.40 -14.97
C GLY A 341 -20.14 13.61 -16.04
N SER A 342 -19.68 14.85 -16.25
CA SER A 342 -18.64 15.15 -17.23
C SER A 342 -17.26 14.72 -16.74
N LEU A 343 -16.45 14.11 -17.61
CA LEU A 343 -15.16 13.53 -17.22
C LEU A 343 -14.05 14.59 -17.11
N ILE A 344 -13.61 14.86 -15.89
CA ILE A 344 -12.34 15.55 -15.61
C ILE A 344 -11.21 14.55 -15.83
N MET A 345 -10.45 14.72 -16.91
CA MET A 345 -9.26 13.92 -17.21
C MET A 345 -8.09 14.33 -16.30
N LEU A 346 -7.67 13.43 -15.41
CA LEU A 346 -6.60 13.63 -14.43
C LEU A 346 -5.23 13.17 -14.97
N TYR A 347 -5.21 12.18 -15.87
CA TYR A 347 -3.99 11.73 -16.55
C TYR A 347 -4.32 11.14 -17.93
N ARG A 348 -3.37 11.26 -18.86
CA ARG A 348 -3.40 10.56 -20.15
C ARG A 348 -1.99 10.11 -20.57
N LYS A 349 -1.91 8.91 -21.14
CA LYS A 349 -0.75 8.47 -21.93
C LYS A 349 -1.22 7.75 -23.19
N ILE A 350 -0.63 8.10 -24.33
CA ILE A 350 -0.79 7.40 -25.60
C ILE A 350 0.61 6.98 -26.06
N THR A 351 0.84 5.68 -26.18
CA THR A 351 2.12 5.09 -26.60
C THR A 351 1.93 4.41 -27.96
N PRO A 352 2.49 4.93 -29.06
CA PRO A 352 2.64 4.18 -30.30
C PRO A 352 3.58 2.99 -30.09
N ALA A 353 3.31 1.83 -30.68
CA ALA A 353 4.17 0.65 -30.57
C ALA A 353 5.61 0.92 -31.08
N THR A 354 5.80 1.84 -32.02
CA THR A 354 7.12 2.29 -32.50
C THR A 354 7.95 3.07 -31.47
N LEU A 355 7.32 3.59 -30.40
CA LEU A 355 7.98 4.33 -29.33
C LEU A 355 8.00 3.57 -27.99
N LEU A 356 7.52 2.32 -27.98
CA LEU A 356 7.33 1.52 -26.76
C LEU A 356 8.63 1.34 -25.94
N ASP A 357 9.79 1.37 -26.59
CA ASP A 357 11.12 1.29 -25.97
C ASP A 357 11.51 2.55 -25.16
N TYR A 358 10.97 3.71 -25.54
CA TYR A 358 11.24 5.01 -24.90
C TYR A 358 10.06 5.49 -24.04
N GLN A 359 8.86 4.99 -24.31
CA GLN A 359 7.61 5.38 -23.65
C GLN A 359 6.85 4.11 -23.23
N PRO A 360 7.06 3.57 -22.02
CA PRO A 360 6.37 2.36 -21.60
C PRO A 360 4.86 2.55 -21.59
N ARG A 361 4.10 1.55 -22.04
CA ARG A 361 2.63 1.51 -21.88
C ARG A 361 2.29 1.23 -20.41
N LEU A 362 1.21 1.84 -19.91
CA LEU A 362 0.78 1.71 -18.52
C LEU A 362 -0.42 0.77 -18.41
N ARG A 363 -0.33 -0.21 -17.50
CA ARG A 363 -1.40 -1.13 -17.11
C ARG A 363 -1.58 -1.05 -15.61
N VAL A 364 -2.78 -0.76 -15.13
CA VAL A 364 -3.07 -0.80 -13.68
C VAL A 364 -2.98 -2.24 -13.17
N ILE A 365 -2.38 -2.42 -12.00
CA ILE A 365 -2.39 -3.66 -11.23
C ILE A 365 -3.57 -3.60 -10.26
N ASP A 366 -3.53 -2.65 -9.31
CA ASP A 366 -4.59 -2.43 -8.32
C ASP A 366 -4.48 -1.03 -7.66
N ALA A 367 -5.47 -0.67 -6.86
CA ALA A 367 -5.42 0.41 -5.88
C ALA A 367 -4.82 -0.10 -4.55
N VAL A 368 -3.96 0.71 -3.92
CA VAL A 368 -3.17 0.32 -2.76
C VAL A 368 -2.87 1.52 -1.86
N ASP A 369 -3.16 1.44 -0.55
CA ASP A 369 -2.53 2.34 0.42
C ASP A 369 -1.05 1.95 0.56
N ALA A 370 -0.19 2.73 -0.09
CA ALA A 370 1.24 2.50 -0.13
C ALA A 370 2.00 3.08 1.08
N THR A 371 1.34 3.88 1.94
CA THR A 371 2.01 4.68 2.98
C THR A 371 1.54 4.42 4.41
N GLY A 372 0.41 3.71 4.59
CA GLY A 372 -0.21 3.45 5.89
C GLY A 372 -1.16 4.55 6.36
N ASN A 373 -1.69 5.35 5.45
CA ASN A 373 -2.55 6.50 5.77
C ASN A 373 -4.04 6.31 5.42
N GLY A 374 -4.43 5.13 4.90
CA GLY A 374 -5.80 4.82 4.50
C GLY A 374 -6.26 5.42 3.16
N GLN A 375 -5.44 6.23 2.49
CA GLN A 375 -5.67 6.70 1.11
C GLN A 375 -4.95 5.77 0.13
N ALA A 376 -5.65 5.34 -0.92
CA ALA A 376 -5.04 4.54 -1.98
C ALA A 376 -4.36 5.39 -3.06
N ASP A 377 -3.15 4.99 -3.40
CA ASP A 377 -2.49 5.27 -4.66
C ASP A 377 -2.85 4.18 -5.69
N LEU A 378 -2.56 4.43 -6.97
CA LEU A 378 -2.72 3.46 -8.04
C LEU A 378 -1.37 2.82 -8.39
N LEU A 379 -1.25 1.49 -8.28
CA LEU A 379 -0.06 0.76 -8.71
C LEU A 379 -0.17 0.40 -10.19
N PHE A 380 0.81 0.83 -10.98
CA PHE A 380 0.90 0.54 -12.42
C PHE A 380 2.11 -0.35 -12.75
N GLU A 381 1.88 -1.30 -13.65
CA GLU A 381 2.90 -1.95 -14.46
C GLU A 381 3.22 -1.06 -15.67
N MET A 382 4.52 -0.83 -15.90
CA MET A 382 5.07 -0.09 -17.04
C MET A 382 5.85 -1.08 -17.92
N LEU A 383 5.42 -1.24 -19.18
CA LEU A 383 6.02 -2.21 -20.11
C LEU A 383 6.65 -1.49 -21.32
N THR A 384 7.93 -1.75 -21.61
CA THR A 384 8.54 -1.47 -22.92
C THR A 384 8.49 -2.74 -23.80
N ARG A 385 9.34 -2.89 -24.82
CA ARG A 385 9.51 -4.18 -25.53
C ARG A 385 10.49 -5.13 -24.81
N SER A 386 11.42 -4.57 -24.06
CA SER A 386 12.63 -5.25 -23.57
C SER A 386 12.79 -5.23 -22.05
N ALA A 387 12.08 -4.32 -21.36
CA ALA A 387 12.19 -4.09 -19.94
C ALA A 387 10.85 -3.71 -19.31
N ARG A 388 10.79 -3.79 -17.98
CA ARG A 388 9.60 -3.60 -17.17
C ARG A 388 9.90 -2.72 -15.96
N GLN A 389 8.93 -1.91 -15.56
CA GLN A 389 9.00 -1.08 -14.36
C GLN A 389 7.65 -1.13 -13.63
N PHE A 390 7.64 -0.65 -12.39
CA PHE A 390 6.41 -0.38 -11.64
C PHE A 390 6.41 1.07 -11.19
N ALA A 391 5.23 1.68 -11.12
CA ALA A 391 5.06 3.04 -10.62
C ALA A 391 3.86 3.16 -9.69
N ILE A 392 4.01 3.97 -8.64
CA ILE A 392 2.95 4.34 -7.72
C ILE A 392 2.46 5.72 -8.16
N PHE A 393 1.17 5.85 -8.47
CA PHE A 393 0.53 7.08 -8.92
C PHE A 393 -0.42 7.63 -7.85
N GLN A 394 -0.10 8.81 -7.32
CA GLN A 394 -1.00 9.54 -6.45
C GLN A 394 -2.03 10.30 -7.27
N VAL A 395 -3.31 10.20 -6.88
CA VAL A 395 -4.42 10.88 -7.56
C VAL A 395 -4.88 12.08 -6.74
N GLY A 396 -4.64 13.28 -7.28
CA GLY A 396 -5.04 14.55 -6.67
C GLY A 396 -6.42 15.04 -7.12
N SER A 397 -6.72 16.29 -6.78
CA SER A 397 -7.97 16.95 -7.15
C SER A 397 -8.08 17.24 -8.65
N THR A 398 -6.97 17.56 -9.33
CA THR A 398 -6.94 17.99 -10.74
C THR A 398 -6.02 17.16 -11.65
N GLU A 399 -5.11 16.38 -11.08
CA GLU A 399 -4.09 15.61 -11.82
C GLU A 399 -3.78 14.31 -11.08
N ALA A 400 -3.31 13.28 -11.80
CA ALA A 400 -2.75 12.06 -11.24
C ALA A 400 -1.31 11.87 -11.73
N GLN A 401 -0.35 11.77 -10.80
CA GLN A 401 1.08 11.84 -11.09
C GLN A 401 1.85 10.66 -10.47
N PRO A 402 2.92 10.17 -11.11
CA PRO A 402 3.80 9.17 -10.50
C PRO A 402 4.59 9.80 -9.35
N VAL A 403 4.43 9.26 -8.14
CA VAL A 403 5.20 9.63 -6.94
C VAL A 403 6.40 8.72 -6.70
N PHE A 404 6.41 7.54 -7.32
CA PHE A 404 7.55 6.62 -7.32
C PHE A 404 7.59 5.80 -8.63
N THR A 405 8.78 5.39 -9.08
CA THR A 405 8.96 4.44 -10.19
C THR A 405 10.24 3.62 -9.99
N THR A 406 10.17 2.31 -10.22
CA THR A 406 11.33 1.41 -10.09
C THR A 406 12.38 1.63 -11.19
N ALA A 407 13.60 1.18 -10.96
CA ALA A 407 14.54 0.93 -12.05
C ALA A 407 13.95 -0.09 -13.07
N PRO A 408 14.38 -0.06 -14.34
CA PRO A 408 14.05 -1.09 -15.32
C PRO A 408 14.53 -2.49 -14.89
N GLN A 409 13.68 -3.48 -15.13
CA GLN A 409 13.85 -4.91 -14.91
C GLN A 409 13.79 -5.67 -16.24
#